data_AF-A0A9E4FCN5-F1
#
_entry.id   AF-A0A9E4FCN5-F1
#
_cell.length_a   1.000
_cell.length_b   1.000
_cell.length_c   1.000
_cell.angle_alpha   90.00
_cell.angle_beta   90.00
_cell.angle_gamma   90.00
#
_symmetry.space_group_name_H-M   'P 1'
#
loop_
_entity.id
_entity.type
_entity.pdbx_description
1 polymer ?
#
loop_
_entity_poly.entity_id
_entity_poly.type
_entity_poly.pdbx_seq_one_letter_code
_entity_poly.pdbx_strand_id
1 'polypeptide(L)'
;MPATTQHLTPAQVDFDGGRPVSRAFGDVYYDADGPAEVARVFLAPAAFEARTADPAGTFTVGELGFGTGLNFVVAARAARSRLHFISVERHPLSLADTARSLAPWATAFPLAQELVEHYPPLVPGWHRRLFEGGRIQLSVYFGDVRDALVELEQQQRRG
;
A
#
# COMPACT_ATOMS: atom_id res chain seq x y z
N MET A 1 -11.23 -13.58 -25.61
CA MET A 1 -9.79 -13.86 -25.51
C MET A 1 -9.60 -14.71 -24.26
N PRO A 2 -8.84 -15.82 -24.27
CA PRO A 2 -8.56 -16.51 -23.02
C PRO A 2 -7.75 -15.56 -22.13
N ALA A 3 -8.18 -15.37 -20.89
CA ALA A 3 -7.41 -14.63 -19.90
C ALA A 3 -6.11 -15.41 -19.69
N THR A 4 -5.00 -14.89 -20.21
CA THR A 4 -3.68 -15.43 -19.88
C THR A 4 -3.56 -15.34 -18.37
N THR A 5 -3.50 -16.48 -17.67
CA THR A 5 -3.22 -16.52 -16.25
C THR A 5 -1.84 -15.92 -16.05
N GLN A 6 -1.79 -14.62 -15.76
CA GLN A 6 -0.55 -13.94 -15.48
C GLN A 6 -0.12 -14.39 -14.09
N HIS A 7 0.94 -15.18 -14.01
CA HIS A 7 1.47 -15.61 -12.73
C HIS A 7 2.18 -14.42 -12.07
N LEU A 8 1.72 -14.01 -10.89
CA LEU A 8 2.46 -13.03 -10.09
C LEU A 8 3.78 -13.67 -9.64
N THR A 9 4.87 -12.94 -9.84
CA THR A 9 6.15 -13.28 -9.24
C THR A 9 6.36 -12.32 -8.08
N PRO A 10 6.38 -12.80 -6.82
CA PRO A 10 6.60 -11.94 -5.67
C PRO A 10 7.95 -11.23 -5.77
N ALA A 11 8.05 -10.02 -5.18
CA ALA A 11 9.33 -9.35 -5.07
C ALA A 11 10.34 -10.21 -4.30
N GLN A 12 11.58 -10.23 -4.77
CA GLN A 12 12.69 -10.82 -4.03
C GLN A 12 13.31 -9.75 -3.13
N VAL A 13 13.19 -9.94 -1.82
CA VAL A 13 13.61 -8.96 -0.81
C VAL A 13 14.76 -9.53 0.03
N ASP A 14 15.82 -8.75 0.16
CA ASP A 14 16.87 -8.95 1.15
C ASP A 14 16.69 -8.01 2.34
N PHE A 15 17.35 -8.33 3.45
CA PHE A 15 17.32 -7.50 4.64
C PHE A 15 18.74 -7.22 5.12
N ASP A 16 19.27 -6.06 4.74
CA ASP A 16 20.58 -5.58 5.18
C ASP A 16 20.47 -4.80 6.49
N GLY A 17 21.02 -5.34 7.57
CA GLY A 17 20.86 -4.75 8.91
C GLY A 17 19.40 -4.60 9.36
N GLY A 18 18.48 -5.39 8.78
CA GLY A 18 17.04 -5.28 9.03
C GLY A 18 16.27 -4.35 8.08
N ARG A 19 16.95 -3.65 7.18
CA ARG A 19 16.33 -2.79 6.16
C ARG A 19 15.95 -3.60 4.92
N PRO A 20 14.69 -3.54 4.44
CA PRO A 20 14.29 -4.25 3.23
C PRO A 20 14.91 -3.63 1.98
N VAL A 21 15.59 -4.45 1.18
CA VAL A 21 16.24 -4.08 -0.08
C VAL A 21 15.67 -4.93 -1.20
N SER A 22 15.26 -4.29 -2.31
CA SER A 22 14.83 -5.01 -3.50
C SER A 22 16.03 -5.63 -4.20
N ARG A 23 16.08 -6.97 -4.32
CA ARG A 23 17.13 -7.63 -5.12
C ARG A 23 17.05 -7.27 -6.60
N ALA A 24 15.85 -7.06 -7.12
CA ALA A 24 15.62 -6.82 -8.54
C ALA A 24 16.03 -5.39 -8.97
N PHE A 25 15.87 -4.41 -8.07
CA PHE A 25 16.15 -3.00 -8.37
C PHE A 25 17.41 -2.47 -7.69
N GLY A 26 17.94 -3.18 -6.68
CA GLY A 26 19.09 -2.74 -5.90
C GLY A 26 18.78 -1.61 -4.90
N ASP A 27 17.53 -1.16 -4.82
CA ASP A 27 17.10 -0.03 -4.01
C ASP A 27 16.48 -0.45 -2.68
N VAL A 28 16.66 0.40 -1.67
CA VAL A 28 16.09 0.23 -0.33
C VAL A 28 14.63 0.69 -0.34
N TYR A 29 13.73 -0.09 0.27
CA TYR A 29 12.31 0.28 0.36
C TYR A 29 12.07 1.44 1.35
N TYR A 30 12.81 1.49 2.45
CA TYR A 30 12.87 2.60 3.40
C TYR A 30 14.13 2.48 4.28
N ASP A 31 14.64 3.61 4.78
CA ASP A 31 15.76 3.62 5.74
C ASP A 31 15.27 3.52 7.20
N ALA A 32 16.19 3.53 8.16
CA ALA A 32 15.88 3.32 9.58
C ALA A 32 14.80 4.24 10.17
N ASP A 33 14.58 5.42 9.59
CA ASP A 33 13.57 6.41 9.99
C ASP A 33 12.29 6.36 9.12
N GLY A 34 12.02 5.25 8.42
CA GLY A 34 10.97 5.09 7.42
C GLY A 34 9.66 5.88 7.65
N PRO A 35 8.94 5.74 8.78
CA PRO A 35 7.72 6.52 9.02
C PRO A 35 7.91 8.04 9.01
N ALA A 36 9.03 8.54 9.54
CA ALA A 36 9.35 9.96 9.54
C ALA A 36 9.74 10.43 8.13
N GLU A 37 10.46 9.60 7.37
CA GLU A 37 10.71 9.84 5.95
C GLU A 37 9.41 9.94 5.16
N VAL A 38 8.46 9.01 5.35
CA VAL A 38 7.16 9.05 4.68
C VAL A 38 6.40 10.34 4.99
N ALA A 39 6.36 10.74 6.26
CA ALA A 39 5.71 11.97 6.68
C ALA A 39 6.34 13.20 6.00
N ARG A 40 7.68 13.24 5.92
CA ARG A 40 8.45 14.35 5.36
C ARG A 40 8.42 14.42 3.83
N VAL A 41 8.48 13.28 3.15
CA VAL A 41 8.63 13.19 1.69
C VAL A 41 7.28 13.13 0.98
N PHE A 42 6.27 12.48 1.57
CA PHE A 42 4.97 12.29 0.92
C PHE A 42 3.86 13.12 1.57
N LEU A 43 3.68 13.02 2.89
CA LEU A 43 2.49 13.60 3.54
C LEU A 43 2.56 15.13 3.67
N ALA A 44 3.70 15.66 4.14
CA ALA A 44 3.87 17.09 4.35
C ALA A 44 3.78 17.90 3.05
N PRO A 45 4.48 17.53 1.94
CA PRO A 45 4.36 18.24 0.68
C PRO A 45 2.95 18.17 0.07
N ALA A 46 2.22 17.08 0.34
CA ALA A 46 0.83 16.92 -0.10
C ALA A 46 -0.18 17.70 0.77
N ALA A 47 0.27 18.42 1.81
CA ALA A 47 -0.55 19.05 2.83
C ALA A 47 -1.60 18.09 3.43
N PHE A 48 -1.19 16.82 3.61
CA PHE A 48 -2.11 15.70 3.84
C PHE A 48 -2.98 15.90 5.08
N GLU A 49 -2.42 16.32 6.21
CA GLU A 49 -3.20 16.54 7.44
C GLU A 49 -4.27 17.62 7.29
N ALA A 50 -3.95 18.72 6.57
CA ALA A 50 -4.90 19.79 6.34
C ALA A 50 -6.02 19.34 5.40
N ARG A 51 -5.69 18.56 4.37
CA ARG A 51 -6.67 18.05 3.39
C ARG A 51 -7.55 16.93 3.92
N THR A 52 -7.08 16.21 4.93
CA THR A 52 -7.85 15.15 5.62
C THR A 52 -8.53 15.65 6.90
N ALA A 53 -8.58 16.97 7.14
CA ALA A 53 -9.05 17.52 8.41
C ALA A 53 -10.57 17.35 8.65
N ASP A 54 -11.38 17.18 7.59
CA ASP A 54 -12.82 16.95 7.72
C ASP A 54 -13.12 15.46 8.03
N PRO A 55 -13.60 15.13 9.25
CA PRO A 55 -13.89 13.75 9.63
C PRO A 55 -15.09 13.13 8.89
N ALA A 56 -16.00 13.95 8.36
CA ALA A 56 -17.17 13.47 7.61
C ALA A 56 -16.82 13.20 6.13
N GLY A 57 -15.73 13.78 5.64
CA GLY A 57 -15.25 13.64 4.27
C GLY A 57 -14.57 12.30 3.99
N THR A 58 -14.37 12.02 2.70
CA THR A 58 -13.51 10.94 2.22
C THR A 58 -12.37 11.54 1.41
N PHE A 59 -11.13 11.21 1.78
CA PHE A 59 -9.94 11.59 1.05
C PHE A 59 -9.37 10.38 0.31
N THR A 60 -9.01 10.55 -0.96
CA THR A 60 -8.47 9.47 -1.78
C THR A 60 -7.00 9.72 -2.11
N VAL A 61 -6.17 8.69 -1.93
CA VAL A 61 -4.76 8.67 -2.32
C VAL A 61 -4.58 7.69 -3.47
N GLY A 62 -3.80 8.07 -4.47
CA GLY A 62 -3.31 7.17 -5.52
C GLY A 62 -1.80 7.02 -5.42
N GLU A 63 -1.32 5.78 -5.42
CA GLU A 63 0.09 5.42 -5.34
C GLU A 63 0.46 4.44 -6.46
N LEU A 64 1.70 4.55 -6.96
CA LEU A 64 2.32 3.55 -7.82
C LEU A 64 3.45 2.88 -7.04
N GLY A 65 3.38 1.56 -6.90
CA GLY A 65 4.26 0.76 -6.04
C GLY A 65 3.74 0.74 -4.61
N PHE A 66 3.10 -0.37 -4.22
CA PHE A 66 2.65 -0.58 -2.84
C PHE A 66 3.82 -0.99 -1.94
N GLY A 67 4.77 -1.74 -2.48
CA GLY A 67 5.96 -2.23 -1.78
C GLY A 67 5.62 -2.89 -0.44
N THR A 68 6.19 -2.36 0.63
CA THR A 68 6.01 -2.87 2.00
C THR A 68 4.67 -2.47 2.62
N GLY A 69 3.94 -1.53 2.00
CA GLY A 69 2.71 -0.95 2.57
C GLY A 69 2.97 0.15 3.62
N LEU A 70 4.22 0.56 3.85
CA LEU A 70 4.55 1.54 4.89
C LEU A 70 3.87 2.90 4.65
N ASN A 71 3.85 3.39 3.39
CA ASN A 71 3.17 4.63 3.02
C ASN A 71 1.69 4.61 3.41
N PHE A 72 0.99 3.51 3.10
CA PHE A 72 -0.41 3.31 3.47
C PHE A 72 -0.61 3.36 4.99
N VAL A 73 0.21 2.64 5.75
CA VAL A 73 0.09 2.58 7.22
C VAL A 73 0.28 3.95 7.85
N VAL A 74 1.29 4.71 7.40
CA VAL A 74 1.59 6.05 7.91
C VAL A 74 0.51 7.05 7.50
N ALA A 75 0.04 7.00 6.25
CA ALA A 75 -1.05 7.86 5.77
C ALA A 75 -2.37 7.61 6.53
N ALA A 76 -2.73 6.34 6.74
CA ALA A 76 -3.94 5.97 7.48
C ALA A 76 -3.90 6.45 8.94
N ARG A 77 -2.73 6.39 9.57
CA ARG A 77 -2.52 6.90 10.93
C ARG A 77 -2.69 8.42 11.02
N ALA A 78 -2.24 9.15 10.01
CA ALA A 78 -2.29 10.62 9.96
C ALA A 78 -3.67 11.18 9.53
N ALA A 79 -4.45 10.40 8.77
CA ALA A 79 -5.74 10.86 8.24
C ALA A 79 -6.77 11.06 9.36
N ARG A 80 -7.46 12.22 9.35
CA ARG A 80 -8.62 12.48 10.23
C ARG A 80 -9.96 12.17 9.55
N SER A 81 -10.02 12.23 8.22
CA SER A 81 -11.16 11.84 7.40
C SER A 81 -11.28 10.31 7.27
N ARG A 82 -12.28 9.85 6.52
CA ARG A 82 -12.21 8.53 5.88
C ARG A 82 -11.10 8.55 4.84
N LEU A 83 -10.37 7.45 4.70
CA LEU A 83 -9.27 7.33 3.73
C LEU A 83 -9.59 6.20 2.75
N HIS A 84 -9.52 6.50 1.45
CA HIS A 84 -9.43 5.50 0.41
C HIS A 84 -8.04 5.54 -0.20
N PHE A 85 -7.24 4.53 0.07
CA PHE A 85 -5.90 4.38 -0.47
C PHE A 85 -5.94 3.42 -1.65
N ILE A 86 -5.54 3.90 -2.83
CA ILE A 86 -5.48 3.13 -4.07
C ILE A 86 -4.01 2.96 -4.45
N SER A 87 -3.54 1.73 -4.61
CA SER A 87 -2.18 1.45 -5.02
C SER A 87 -2.13 0.39 -6.12
N VAL A 88 -1.09 0.41 -6.93
CA VAL A 88 -0.83 -0.58 -7.97
C VAL A 88 0.56 -1.16 -7.74
N GLU A 89 0.66 -2.48 -7.65
CA GLU A 89 1.90 -3.19 -7.39
C GLU A 89 2.11 -4.32 -8.40
N ARG A 90 3.24 -4.28 -9.09
CA ARG A 90 3.60 -5.27 -10.09
C ARG A 90 4.22 -6.52 -9.47
N HIS A 91 4.98 -6.33 -8.40
CA HIS A 91 5.74 -7.36 -7.71
C HIS A 91 5.41 -7.32 -6.21
N PRO A 92 4.21 -7.77 -5.79
CA PRO A 92 3.85 -7.73 -4.39
C PRO A 92 4.83 -8.56 -3.56
N LEU A 93 5.15 -8.08 -2.36
CA LEU A 93 5.96 -8.84 -1.42
C LEU A 93 5.21 -10.09 -0.97
N SER A 94 5.95 -11.11 -0.53
CA SER A 94 5.33 -12.22 0.18
C SER A 94 4.75 -11.74 1.52
N LEU A 95 3.73 -12.41 2.04
CA LEU A 95 3.19 -12.12 3.37
C LEU A 95 4.30 -12.13 4.44
N ALA A 96 5.24 -13.07 4.35
CA ALA A 96 6.35 -13.17 5.29
C ALA A 96 7.29 -11.96 5.21
N ASP A 97 7.61 -11.50 3.99
CA ASP A 97 8.46 -10.32 3.80
C ASP A 97 7.74 -9.04 4.22
N THR A 98 6.45 -8.88 3.90
CA THR A 98 5.64 -7.77 4.39
C THR A 98 5.61 -7.74 5.92
N ALA A 99 5.36 -8.88 6.56
CA ALA A 99 5.36 -8.98 8.02
C ALA A 99 6.72 -8.57 8.60
N ARG A 100 7.81 -9.03 8.00
CA ARG A 100 9.17 -8.69 8.44
C ARG A 100 9.50 -7.22 8.23
N SER A 101 9.09 -6.61 7.12
CA SER A 101 9.26 -5.19 6.86
C SER A 101 8.46 -4.35 7.85
N LEU A 102 7.22 -4.72 8.17
CA LEU A 102 6.40 -3.90 9.06
C LEU A 102 6.66 -4.15 10.56
N ALA A 103 7.34 -5.24 10.92
CA ALA A 103 7.62 -5.61 12.30
C ALA A 103 8.24 -4.50 13.17
N PRO A 104 9.23 -3.69 12.70
CA PRO A 104 9.81 -2.61 13.52
C PRO A 104 8.79 -1.55 13.94
N TRP A 105 7.68 -1.43 13.21
CA TRP A 105 6.69 -0.37 13.35
C TRP A 105 5.37 -0.86 13.95
N ALA A 106 5.20 -2.17 14.12
CA ALA A 106 3.95 -2.80 14.57
C ALA A 106 3.39 -2.19 15.86
N THR A 107 4.25 -1.86 16.83
CA THR A 107 3.84 -1.26 18.11
C THR A 107 3.33 0.18 17.95
N ALA A 108 3.97 0.97 17.08
CA ALA A 108 3.61 2.37 16.88
C ALA A 108 2.41 2.54 15.93
N PHE A 109 2.20 1.56 15.05
CA PHE A 109 1.17 1.57 14.04
C PHE A 109 0.38 0.25 14.09
N PRO A 110 -0.70 0.16 14.89
CA PRO A 110 -1.50 -1.06 15.00
C PRO A 110 -2.05 -1.56 13.66
N LEU A 111 -2.36 -0.65 12.73
CA LEU A 111 -2.80 -0.98 11.38
C LEU A 111 -1.74 -1.80 10.59
N ALA A 112 -0.45 -1.71 10.94
CA ALA A 112 0.58 -2.53 10.34
C ALA A 112 0.34 -4.03 10.62
N GLN A 113 -0.10 -4.37 11.84
CA GLN A 113 -0.44 -5.74 12.21
C GLN A 113 -1.72 -6.18 11.49
N GLU A 114 -2.75 -5.34 11.50
CA GLU A 114 -4.03 -5.61 10.83
C GLU A 114 -3.84 -5.80 9.32
N LEU A 115 -2.95 -5.04 8.69
CA LEU A 115 -2.58 -5.21 7.28
C LEU A 115 -1.92 -6.57 7.02
N VAL A 116 -1.04 -7.04 7.90
CA VAL A 116 -0.38 -8.35 7.78
C VAL A 116 -1.41 -9.47 7.94
N GLU A 117 -2.30 -9.37 8.94
CA GLU A 117 -3.36 -10.35 9.19
C GLU A 117 -4.35 -10.46 8.03
N HIS A 118 -4.63 -9.34 7.36
CA HIS A 118 -5.56 -9.27 6.24
C HIS A 118 -4.88 -9.07 4.89
N TYR A 119 -3.60 -9.40 4.77
CA TYR A 119 -2.84 -9.15 3.55
C TYR A 119 -3.50 -9.82 2.34
N PRO A 120 -3.58 -9.16 1.18
CA PRO A 120 -4.19 -9.77 0.00
C PRO A 120 -3.48 -11.02 -0.48
N PRO A 121 -4.22 -12.05 -0.94
CA PRO A 121 -3.59 -13.19 -1.57
C PRO A 121 -2.85 -12.73 -2.84
N LEU A 122 -1.73 -13.38 -3.16
CA LEU A 122 -0.93 -13.08 -4.34
C LEU A 122 -1.58 -13.63 -5.62
N VAL A 123 -2.75 -13.09 -5.93
CA VAL A 123 -3.54 -13.36 -7.14
C VAL A 123 -3.68 -12.05 -7.92
N PRO A 124 -3.54 -12.04 -9.26
CA PRO A 124 -3.70 -10.82 -10.04
C PRO A 124 -5.06 -10.14 -9.84
N GLY A 125 -5.09 -8.81 -10.03
CA GLY A 125 -6.31 -8.01 -10.04
C GLY A 125 -6.51 -7.16 -8.79
N TRP A 126 -7.73 -6.62 -8.65
CA TRP A 126 -8.11 -5.73 -7.55
C TRP A 126 -8.39 -6.48 -6.26
N HIS A 127 -7.75 -6.02 -5.18
CA HIS A 127 -7.99 -6.47 -3.82
C HIS A 127 -8.47 -5.30 -2.98
N ARG A 128 -9.65 -5.45 -2.35
CA ARG A 128 -10.16 -4.48 -1.39
C ARG A 128 -10.01 -4.99 0.04
N ARG A 129 -9.52 -4.13 0.94
CA ARG A 129 -9.50 -4.35 2.39
C ARG A 129 -10.12 -3.16 3.11
N LEU A 130 -10.86 -3.43 4.17
CA LEU A 130 -11.49 -2.43 5.02
C LEU A 130 -10.93 -2.60 6.42
N PHE A 131 -10.51 -1.50 7.01
CA PHE A 131 -9.92 -1.44 8.33
C PHE A 131 -10.63 -0.39 9.18
N GLU A 132 -10.46 -0.45 10.50
CA GLU A 132 -11.07 0.51 11.45
C GLU A 132 -12.57 0.71 11.21
N GLY A 133 -13.33 -0.40 11.10
CA GLY A 133 -14.78 -0.35 10.83
C GLY A 133 -15.15 0.26 9.48
N GLY A 134 -14.23 0.25 8.51
CA GLY A 134 -14.43 0.81 7.18
C GLY A 134 -14.12 2.30 7.06
N ARG A 135 -13.52 2.94 8.08
CA ARG A 135 -12.97 4.30 7.96
C ARG A 135 -11.81 4.33 6.97
N ILE A 136 -10.99 3.28 6.97
CA ILE A 136 -9.84 3.12 6.09
C ILE A 136 -10.15 2.02 5.07
N GLN A 137 -10.04 2.35 3.79
CA GLN A 137 -10.21 1.44 2.67
C GLN A 137 -8.90 1.37 1.89
N LEU A 138 -8.35 0.17 1.73
CA LEU A 138 -7.25 -0.12 0.81
C LEU A 138 -7.81 -0.79 -0.44
N SER A 139 -7.43 -0.30 -1.61
CA SER A 139 -7.66 -0.94 -2.90
C SER A 139 -6.31 -1.10 -3.58
N VAL A 140 -5.78 -2.32 -3.62
CA VAL A 140 -4.50 -2.60 -4.26
C VAL A 140 -4.71 -3.48 -5.48
N TYR A 141 -4.15 -3.07 -6.61
CA TYR A 141 -4.11 -3.90 -7.80
C TYR A 141 -2.78 -4.66 -7.85
N PHE A 142 -2.83 -5.98 -7.97
CA PHE A 142 -1.63 -6.78 -8.23
C PHE A 142 -1.53 -7.08 -9.72
N GLY A 143 -0.55 -6.46 -10.39
CA GLY A 143 -0.35 -6.59 -11.84
C GLY A 143 0.24 -5.32 -12.47
N ASP A 144 0.15 -5.22 -13.80
CA ASP A 144 0.63 -4.05 -14.54
C ASP A 144 -0.30 -2.84 -14.35
N VAL A 145 0.28 -1.65 -14.25
CA VAL A 145 -0.46 -0.39 -14.11
C VAL A 145 -1.38 -0.09 -15.29
N ARG A 146 -1.03 -0.53 -16.49
CA ARG A 146 -1.88 -0.34 -17.67
C ARG A 146 -3.18 -1.11 -17.53
N ASP A 147 -3.09 -2.35 -17.04
CA ASP A 147 -4.26 -3.20 -16.82
C ASP A 147 -5.14 -2.64 -15.69
N ALA A 148 -4.50 -2.19 -14.59
CA ALA A 148 -5.18 -1.53 -13.49
C ALA A 148 -6.01 -0.31 -13.94
N LEU A 149 -5.43 0.56 -14.77
CA LEU A 149 -6.08 1.78 -15.26
C LEU A 149 -7.26 1.46 -16.18
N VAL A 150 -7.10 0.49 -17.09
CA VAL A 150 -8.18 0.05 -17.98
C VAL A 150 -9.36 -0.50 -17.17
N GLU A 151 -9.10 -1.32 -16.17
CA GLU A 151 -10.16 -1.86 -15.30
C GLU A 151 -10.83 -0.77 -14.45
N LEU A 152 -10.06 0.19 -13.92
CA LEU A 152 -10.59 1.29 -13.12
C LEU A 152 -11.50 2.19 -13.95
N GLU A 153 -11.12 2.49 -15.19
CA GLU A 153 -11.97 3.24 -16.12
C GLU A 153 -13.28 2.48 -16.43
N GLN A 154 -13.21 1.17 -16.62
CA GLN A 154 -14.40 0.34 -16.84
C GLN A 154 -15.35 0.33 -15.64
N GLN A 155 -14.81 0.32 -14.42
CA GLN A 155 -15.61 0.38 -13.19
C GLN A 155 -16.30 1.74 -13.02
N GLN A 156 -15.62 2.84 -13.35
CA GLN A 156 -16.21 4.18 -13.30
C GLN A 156 -17.33 4.39 -14.31
N ARG A 157 -17.26 3.76 -15.49
CA ARG A 157 -18.32 3.84 -16.51
C ARG A 157 -19.58 3.02 -16.18
N ARG A 158 -19.53 2.18 -15.15
CA ARG A 158 -20.65 1.31 -14.73
C ARG A 158 -21.41 1.85 -13.51
N GLY A 159 -20.96 2.94 -12.91
CA GLY A 159 -21.65 3.67 -11.84
C GLY A 159 -22.32 4.93 -12.38
#